data_AF-A0A167X0I3-F1
#
_entry.id   AF-A0A167X0I3-F1
#
_cell.length_a   1.000
_cell.length_b   1.000
_cell.length_c   1.000
_cell.angle_alpha   90.00
_cell.angle_beta   90.00
_cell.angle_gamma   90.00
#
_symmetry.space_group_name_H-M   'P 1'
#
loop_
_entity.id
_entity.type
_entity.pdbx_description
1 polymer ?
#
loop_
_entity_poly.entity_id
_entity_poly.type
_entity_poly.pdbx_seq_one_letter_code
_entity_poly.pdbx_strand_id
1 'polypeptide(L)'
;MAEMAWLNECINETLGLVPAIASGSQRSVPPGSGGTAVGPYFIPEGTQITVHTYSLHRNPAHFSSPNAFLPERWLPSPSRTPYPCATAPSPSAKSNLNDNQ
;
A
#
# COMPACT_ATOMS: atom_id res chain seq x y z
N MET A 1 19.39 9.88 -1.83
CA MET A 1 18.05 10.23 -2.34
C MET A 1 17.15 10.92 -1.30
N ALA A 2 17.54 10.98 -0.02
CA ALA A 2 16.75 11.62 1.06
C ALA A 2 16.70 13.17 1.02
N GLU A 3 17.39 13.84 0.10
CA GLU A 3 17.49 15.31 0.07
C GLU A 3 16.44 16.01 -0.82
N MET A 4 15.70 15.30 -1.67
CA MET A 4 14.79 15.91 -2.65
C MET A 4 13.34 15.43 -2.47
N ALA A 5 12.65 15.96 -1.46
CA ALA A 5 11.26 15.60 -1.18
C ALA A 5 10.34 15.79 -2.39
N TRP A 6 10.51 16.88 -3.14
CA TRP A 6 9.65 17.16 -4.30
C TRP A 6 9.80 16.13 -5.43
N LEU A 7 11.05 15.71 -5.72
CA LEU A 7 11.31 14.70 -6.74
C LEU A 7 10.71 13.35 -6.33
N ASN A 8 10.83 12.99 -5.05
CA ASN A 8 10.23 11.78 -4.50
C ASN A 8 8.71 11.79 -4.70
N GLU A 9 8.04 12.92 -4.49
CA GLU A 9 6.60 13.03 -4.69
C GLU A 9 6.18 12.98 -6.15
N CYS A 10 6.95 13.57 -7.06
CA CYS A 10 6.73 13.39 -8.49
C CYS A 10 6.83 11.91 -8.90
N ILE A 11 7.81 11.18 -8.36
CA ILE A 11 7.98 9.74 -8.62
C ILE A 11 6.77 8.96 -8.07
N ASN A 12 6.37 9.22 -6.83
CA ASN A 12 5.22 8.56 -6.20
C ASN A 12 3.92 8.81 -6.98
N GLU A 13 3.66 10.05 -7.39
CA GLU A 13 2.47 10.39 -8.17
C GLU A 13 2.50 9.75 -9.56
N THR A 14 3.67 9.71 -10.19
CA THR A 14 3.84 9.03 -11.49
C THR A 14 3.50 7.54 -11.37
N LEU A 15 3.98 6.86 -10.32
CA LEU A 15 3.66 5.45 -10.05
C LEU A 15 2.19 5.24 -9.65
N GLY A 16 1.56 6.25 -9.05
CA GLY A 16 0.13 6.27 -8.77
C GLY A 16 -0.70 6.22 -10.06
N LEU A 17 -0.42 7.13 -10.99
CA LEU A 17 -1.14 7.25 -12.26
C LEU A 17 -0.77 6.16 -13.26
N VAL A 18 0.51 5.85 -13.37
CA VAL A 18 1.08 4.87 -14.31
C VAL A 18 1.87 3.85 -13.49
N PRO A 19 1.18 2.91 -12.82
CA PRO A 19 1.87 1.86 -12.09
C PRO A 19 2.65 0.97 -13.05
N ALA A 20 3.86 0.56 -12.65
CA ALA A 20 4.69 -0.34 -13.46
C ALA A 20 3.99 -1.68 -13.77
N ILE A 21 3.11 -2.11 -12.86
CA ILE A 21 2.26 -3.28 -13.02
C ILE A 21 0.83 -2.88 -12.67
N ALA A 22 -0.05 -2.83 -13.68
CA ALA A 22 -1.46 -2.43 -13.53
C ALA A 22 -2.33 -3.53 -12.87
N SER A 23 -2.00 -4.79 -13.12
CA SER A 23 -2.62 -5.96 -12.51
C SER A 23 -1.64 -6.60 -11.54
N GLY A 24 -1.90 -6.48 -10.23
CA GLY A 24 -1.04 -7.07 -9.21
C GLY A 24 -0.87 -8.59 -9.36
N SER A 25 0.11 -9.15 -8.66
CA SER A 25 0.40 -10.58 -8.72
C SER A 25 -0.79 -11.44 -8.30
N GLN A 26 -1.04 -12.53 -9.03
CA GLN A 26 -2.04 -13.54 -8.67
C GLN A 26 -1.76 -14.10 -7.28
N ARG A 27 -2.79 -14.11 -6.44
CA ARG A 27 -2.88 -14.89 -5.22
C ARG A 27 -3.82 -16.06 -5.47
N SER A 28 -3.54 -17.20 -4.86
CA SER A 28 -4.40 -18.38 -4.91
C SER A 28 -4.86 -18.74 -3.51
N VAL A 29 -6.11 -19.18 -3.37
CA VAL A 29 -6.56 -19.81 -2.13
C VAL A 29 -5.99 -21.23 -2.09
N PRO A 30 -5.17 -21.58 -1.08
CA PRO A 30 -4.50 -22.88 -1.03
C PRO A 30 -5.48 -24.05 -1.18
N PRO A 31 -5.17 -25.06 -2.01
CA PRO A 31 -5.99 -26.27 -2.09
C PRO A 31 -6.05 -26.98 -0.74
N GLY A 32 -7.23 -27.47 -0.35
CA GLY A 32 -7.46 -28.15 0.92
C GLY A 32 -7.71 -27.21 2.11
N SER A 33 -7.80 -25.90 1.88
CA SER A 33 -8.17 -24.93 2.93
C SER A 33 -9.68 -24.76 3.10
N GLY A 34 -10.49 -25.30 2.18
CA GLY A 34 -11.95 -25.16 2.20
C GLY A 34 -12.46 -23.78 1.76
N GLY A 35 -11.57 -22.82 1.48
CA GLY A 35 -11.91 -21.46 1.06
C GLY A 35 -11.46 -20.37 2.05
N THR A 36 -11.60 -19.12 1.67
CA THR A 36 -11.30 -17.96 2.53
C THR A 36 -12.34 -16.86 2.37
N ALA A 37 -12.61 -16.11 3.44
CA ALA A 37 -13.52 -14.97 3.40
C ALA A 37 -12.76 -13.66 3.26
N VAL A 38 -13.18 -12.82 2.32
CA VAL A 38 -12.65 -11.47 2.09
C VAL A 38 -13.79 -10.47 2.22
N GLY A 39 -13.87 -9.80 3.36
CA GLY A 39 -15.00 -8.93 3.69
C GLY A 39 -16.32 -9.70 3.70
N PRO A 40 -17.34 -9.28 2.93
CA PRO A 40 -18.62 -9.98 2.85
C PRO A 40 -18.62 -11.16 1.87
N TYR A 41 -17.53 -11.42 1.15
CA TYR A 41 -17.47 -12.44 0.09
C TYR A 41 -16.70 -13.69 0.54
N PHE A 42 -17.23 -14.86 0.23
CA PHE A 42 -16.55 -16.14 0.43
C PHE A 42 -15.94 -16.61 -0.90
N ILE A 43 -14.66 -17.00 -0.86
CA ILE A 43 -13.88 -17.40 -2.03
C ILE A 43 -13.49 -18.87 -1.87
N PRO A 44 -13.90 -19.76 -2.80
CA PRO A 44 -13.58 -21.18 -2.72
C PRO A 44 -12.09 -21.43 -3.01
N GLU A 45 -11.60 -22.56 -2.53
CA GLU A 45 -10.22 -23.01 -2.78
C GLU A 45 -9.90 -23.15 -4.27
N GLY A 46 -8.62 -22.93 -4.63
CA GLY A 46 -8.18 -22.95 -6.03
C GLY A 46 -8.56 -21.71 -6.86
N THR A 47 -9.31 -20.76 -6.29
CA THR A 47 -9.63 -19.50 -6.98
C THR A 47 -8.40 -18.58 -7.03
N GLN A 48 -8.10 -18.09 -8.23
CA GLN A 48 -7.07 -17.07 -8.46
C GLN A 48 -7.66 -15.67 -8.29
N ILE A 49 -7.01 -14.84 -7.47
CA ILE A 49 -7.43 -13.47 -7.16
C ILE A 49 -6.30 -12.52 -7.55
N THR A 50 -6.62 -11.42 -8.20
CA THR A 50 -5.69 -10.32 -8.46
C THR A 50 -6.30 -9.01 -7.99
N VAL A 51 -5.44 -8.11 -7.51
CA VAL A 51 -5.84 -6.73 -7.18
C VAL A 51 -5.36 -5.83 -8.31
N HIS A 52 -6.30 -5.15 -8.96
CA HIS A 52 -5.99 -4.21 -10.03
C HIS A 52 -5.55 -2.87 -9.44
N THR A 53 -4.24 -2.68 -9.31
CA THR A 53 -3.61 -1.47 -8.72
C THR A 53 -4.00 -0.23 -9.51
N TYR A 54 -4.12 -0.32 -10.83
CA TYR A 54 -4.53 0.78 -11.69
C TYR A 54 -5.93 1.32 -11.34
N SER A 55 -6.89 0.43 -11.04
CA SER A 55 -8.23 0.83 -10.61
C SER A 55 -8.23 1.34 -9.18
N LEU A 56 -7.43 0.74 -8.30
CA LEU A 56 -7.31 1.15 -6.91
C LEU A 56 -6.82 2.60 -6.78
N HIS A 57 -5.78 2.97 -7.53
CA HIS A 57 -5.23 4.33 -7.53
C HIS A 57 -6.17 5.37 -8.15
N ARG A 58 -7.17 4.93 -8.94
CA ARG A 58 -8.16 5.82 -9.57
C ARG A 58 -9.48 5.93 -8.81
N ASN A 59 -9.58 5.28 -7.66
CA ASN A 59 -10.83 5.29 -6.90
C ASN A 59 -11.04 6.68 -6.26
N PRO A 60 -12.10 7.42 -6.65
CA PRO A 60 -12.38 8.76 -6.10
C PRO A 60 -12.72 8.75 -4.61
N ALA A 61 -13.09 7.58 -4.05
CA ALA A 61 -13.32 7.42 -2.60
C ALA A 61 -12.02 7.54 -1.79
N HIS A 62 -10.86 7.35 -2.41
CA HIS A 62 -9.55 7.40 -1.74
C HIS A 62 -8.65 8.51 -2.28
N PHE A 63 -8.82 8.90 -3.54
CA PHE A 63 -7.97 9.90 -4.21
C PHE A 63 -8.82 11.02 -4.81
N SER A 64 -8.57 12.26 -4.40
CA SER A 64 -9.15 13.44 -5.03
C SER A 64 -8.56 13.63 -6.44
N SER A 65 -9.42 13.90 -7.43
CA SER A 65 -9.00 14.09 -8.84
C SER A 65 -8.06 12.99 -9.35
N PRO A 66 -8.50 11.71 -9.37
CA PRO A 66 -7.64 10.53 -9.55
C PRO A 66 -6.91 10.44 -10.91
N ASN A 67 -7.35 11.21 -11.91
CA ASN A 67 -6.74 11.23 -13.23
C ASN A 67 -5.82 12.45 -13.44
N ALA A 68 -5.76 13.37 -12.48
CA ALA A 68 -4.89 14.53 -12.54
C ALA A 68 -3.53 14.22 -11.90
N PHE A 69 -2.45 14.73 -12.49
CA PHE A 69 -1.10 14.64 -11.93
C PHE A 69 -0.92 15.69 -10.84
N LEU A 70 -0.96 15.25 -9.56
CA LEU A 70 -0.88 16.11 -8.38
C LEU A 70 0.20 15.61 -7.40
N PRO A 71 1.48 15.98 -7.59
CA PRO A 71 2.59 15.58 -6.70
C PRO A 71 2.36 15.97 -5.25
N GLU A 72 1.67 17.10 -5.02
CA GLU A 72 1.32 17.61 -3.69
C GLU A 72 0.52 16.62 -2.83
N ARG A 73 -0.14 15.64 -3.44
CA ARG A 73 -0.91 14.58 -2.76
C ARG A 73 -0.07 13.79 -1.76
N TRP A 74 1.22 13.65 -2.01
CA TRP A 74 2.12 12.84 -1.19
C TRP A 74 2.88 13.65 -0.15
N LEU A 75 2.75 14.98 -0.16
CA LEU A 75 3.38 15.83 0.84
C LEU A 75 2.81 15.55 2.23
N PRO A 76 3.66 15.64 3.27
CA PRO A 76 3.19 15.59 4.64
C PRO A 76 2.32 16.82 4.91
N SER A 77 1.00 16.64 4.95
CA SER A 77 0.09 17.66 5.45
C SER A 77 -0.16 17.46 6.94
N PRO A 78 -0.28 18.53 7.75
CA PRO A 78 -0.54 18.41 9.19
C PRO A 78 -1.89 17.74 9.51
N SER A 79 -2.78 17.63 8.52
CA SER A 79 -4.09 16.98 8.65
C SER A 79 -4.09 15.50 8.23
N ARG A 80 -3.00 14.98 7.65
CA ARG A 80 -2.89 13.57 7.28
C ARG A 80 -2.34 12.81 8.47
N THR A 81 -3.22 12.18 9.24
CA THR A 81 -2.78 11.16 10.21
C THR A 81 -1.98 10.12 9.44
N PRO A 82 -0.71 9.86 9.80
CA PRO A 82 0.04 8.77 9.20
C PRO A 82 -0.81 7.50 9.31
N TYR A 83 -0.87 6.71 8.22
CA TYR A 83 -1.50 5.40 8.31
C TYR A 83 -0.93 4.68 9.54
N PRO A 84 -1.75 4.00 10.35
CA PRO A 84 -1.32 3.42 11.63
C PRO A 84 -0.14 2.42 11.52
N CYS A 85 0.21 2.02 10.29
CA CYS A 85 1.38 1.21 9.97
C CYS A 85 2.70 1.99 9.88
N ALA A 86 2.71 3.29 9.58
CA ALA A 86 3.95 4.07 9.39
C ALA A 86 4.66 4.42 10.72
N THR A 87 3.95 4.30 11.85
CA THR A 87 4.49 4.45 13.20
C THR A 87 4.91 3.12 13.84
N ALA A 88 4.79 1.99 13.13
CA ALA A 88 5.33 0.74 13.64
C ALA A 88 6.87 0.84 13.61
N PRO A 89 7.56 0.77 14.76
CA PRO A 89 9.02 0.74 14.76
C PRO A 89 9.49 -0.45 13.93
N SER A 90 10.43 -0.22 13.01
CA SER A 90 11.09 -1.28 12.25
C SER A 90 11.56 -2.37 13.23
N PRO A 91 11.33 -3.68 12.94
CA PRO A 91 11.73 -4.77 13.83
C PRO A 91 13.25 -4.91 13.98
N SER A 92 14.05 -4.04 13.36
CA SER A 92 15.52 -4.06 13.41
C SER A 92 16.14 -3.26 14.56
N ALA A 93 15.35 -2.62 15.42
CA ALA A 93 15.89 -1.99 16.63
C ALA A 93 16.18 -3.07 17.70
N LYS A 94 17.33 -3.74 17.59
CA LYS A 94 17.84 -4.56 18.71
C LYS A 94 18.22 -3.63 19.85
N SER A 95 17.34 -3.49 20.85
CA SER A 95 17.72 -2.96 22.15
C SER A 95 18.61 -4.00 22.83
N ASN A 96 19.93 -3.76 22.83
CA ASN A 96 20.83 -4.41 23.76
C ASN A 96 20.49 -3.91 25.17
N LEU A 97 19.58 -4.62 25.87
CA LEU A 97 19.37 -4.45 27.29
C LEU A 97 20.22 -5.51 28.00
N ASN A 98 21.37 -5.06 28.48
CA ASN A 98 22.26 -5.82 29.33
C ASN A 98 22.18 -5.19 30.72
N ASP A 99 21.01 -5.32 31.36
CA ASP A 99 20.81 -4.89 32.74
C ASP A 99 20.99 -6.12 33.65
N ASN A 100 22.21 -6.28 34.15
CA ASN A 100 22.46 -7.04 35.37
C ASN A 100 22.01 -6.17 36.55
N GLN A 101 20.79 -6.41 37.02
CA GLN A 101 20.43 -6.42 38.44
C GLN A 101 19.37 -7.48 38.68
#